data_AF-A0A832LSW9-F1
#
_entry.id   AF-A0A832LSW9-F1
#
_cell.length_a   1.000
_cell.length_b   1.000
_cell.length_c   1.000
_cell.angle_alpha   90.00
_cell.angle_beta   90.00
_cell.angle_gamma   90.00
#
_symmetry.space_group_name_H-M   'P 1'
#
loop_
_entity.id
_entity.type
_entity.pdbx_description
1 polymer ?
#
loop_
_entity_poly.entity_id
_entity_poly.type
_entity_poly.pdbx_seq_one_letter_code
_entity_poly.pdbx_strand_id
1 'polypeptide(L)'
;MPVVVRAWLVILGWVVGVCIHAQEASPPQWWGVFGGWSLLDHRANMPIYEGQPECGSFTRGRASGLLLGISYDRPLAAWFEGSARLVFWQRPARLEFSSDNGLEAYDPEQDEYVPFVRRHVWEASLWYAGIEISGRLYPFRAVGMTLPLWLRIGADVAHPAFGADYEQTEEIVQPRALLFPDGTRRHTLASGAIPDAATTAGALAAIGATFPLRPRVELTVEAGIRYGLNSLRSTQEWMVHAAFATIGMRFDLVAAPESPPPPPPPPPPPPPRPPSPVTLQVATPEPVLVQEAIVTETFPLLPYVFFDSASAELPVRYLPLIDRATFADSALPRSTLGIYYHLLHILGRRLASDPSAVLTVTGTTDGIEVPPAQQASLARARAEAIAAYLRAAWKVRPEQVIVATSSAPSIPSNPAYPEGVVENRRAELSSSSPTLFAPIVHERFREYVVQRRRIALRMAELPTGVQQWELRIRYRSTDVGSHAGNGTPPELIAFELDSAALASVAGSVAPRDSLECEVWMHTASGQDYRAQCAIPIERTQSKFERSRLSLVVFDFDRADLSPTNRELVRRFVLDAVKPTSRIRITGTT
;
A
#
# COMPACT_ATOMS: atom_id res chain seq x y z
N MET A 1 3.53 32.09 20.91
CA MET A 1 4.73 32.34 20.08
C MET A 1 5.73 33.42 20.57
N PRO A 2 5.40 34.50 21.31
CA PRO A 2 6.37 35.59 21.52
C PRO A 2 7.47 35.35 22.59
N VAL A 3 7.25 34.45 23.54
CA VAL A 3 8.15 34.26 24.70
C VAL A 3 9.46 33.54 24.32
N VAL A 4 9.36 32.48 23.52
CA VAL A 4 10.51 31.64 23.14
C VAL A 4 11.54 32.45 22.32
N VAL A 5 11.11 33.25 21.36
CA VAL A 5 12.00 34.08 20.51
C VAL A 5 12.80 35.10 21.35
N ARG A 6 12.22 35.63 22.43
CA ARG A 6 12.95 36.50 23.37
C ARG A 6 14.02 35.75 24.16
N ALA A 7 13.80 34.49 24.55
CA ALA A 7 14.82 33.68 25.21
C ALA A 7 16.03 33.42 24.29
N TRP A 8 15.78 33.09 23.01
CA TRP A 8 16.85 32.89 22.02
C TRP A 8 17.72 34.13 21.82
N LEU A 9 17.12 35.33 21.71
CA LEU A 9 17.88 36.58 21.57
C LEU A 9 18.66 36.96 22.84
N VAL A 10 18.14 36.67 24.03
CA VAL A 10 18.86 36.94 25.29
C VAL A 10 20.07 36.00 25.46
N ILE A 11 19.94 34.72 25.09
CA ILE A 11 21.06 33.77 25.13
C ILE A 11 22.14 34.17 24.10
N LEU A 12 21.74 34.54 22.89
CA LEU A 12 22.67 35.03 21.86
C LEU A 12 23.41 36.30 22.32
N GLY A 13 22.72 37.23 23.00
CA GLY A 13 23.31 38.43 23.58
C GLY A 13 24.34 38.16 24.69
N TRP A 14 24.12 37.15 25.53
CA TRP A 14 25.05 36.78 26.61
C TRP A 14 26.34 36.10 26.12
N VAL A 15 26.33 35.48 24.94
CA VAL A 15 27.54 34.88 24.34
C VAL A 15 28.49 35.94 23.73
N VAL A 16 27.98 37.14 23.43
CA VAL A 16 28.74 38.21 22.75
C VAL A 16 29.49 39.14 23.72
N GLY A 17 29.16 39.12 25.03
CA GLY A 17 29.66 40.13 25.98
C GLY A 17 30.53 39.61 27.13
N VAL A 18 31.84 39.42 26.91
CA VAL A 18 32.90 39.51 27.94
C VAL A 18 34.31 39.55 27.29
N CYS A 19 35.29 40.12 28.02
CA CYS A 19 36.73 40.28 27.66
C CYS A 19 37.10 41.42 26.68
N ILE A 20 37.27 42.63 27.24
CA ILE A 20 38.25 43.63 26.76
C ILE A 20 39.39 43.66 27.79
N HIS A 21 40.64 43.84 27.32
CA HIS A 21 41.92 43.62 28.04
C HIS A 21 42.21 42.10 28.26
N ALA A 22 43.40 41.56 27.96
CA ALA A 22 44.73 42.16 27.72
C ALA A 22 45.46 41.53 26.50
N GLN A 23 46.67 42.01 26.19
CA GLN A 23 47.49 41.53 25.07
C GLN A 23 48.29 40.26 25.41
N GLU A 24 47.64 39.11 25.34
CA GLU A 24 48.29 37.83 25.06
C GLU A 24 47.77 37.26 23.73
N ALA A 25 48.56 36.40 23.08
CA ALA A 25 48.18 35.80 21.80
C ALA A 25 46.91 34.95 22.00
N SER A 26 45.78 35.44 21.46
CA SER A 26 44.48 34.83 21.69
C SER A 26 44.46 33.38 21.17
N PRO A 27 43.96 32.40 21.96
CA PRO A 27 43.95 31.00 21.53
C PRO A 27 43.08 30.85 20.27
N PRO A 28 43.48 30.00 19.31
CA PRO A 28 42.82 29.90 18.01
C PRO A 28 41.35 29.50 18.15
N GLN A 29 40.49 30.21 17.43
CA GLN A 29 39.04 30.03 17.46
C GLN A 29 38.60 29.35 16.16
N TRP A 30 38.12 28.12 16.26
CA TRP A 30 37.81 27.32 15.08
C TRP A 30 36.32 27.38 14.76
N TRP A 31 36.00 27.94 13.61
CA TRP A 31 34.66 27.92 13.04
C TRP A 31 34.59 26.79 12.01
N GLY A 32 33.78 25.77 12.29
CA GLY A 32 33.64 24.59 11.44
C GLY A 32 32.34 24.57 10.66
N VAL A 33 32.37 24.04 9.45
CA VAL A 33 31.20 23.53 8.73
C VAL A 33 31.39 22.05 8.45
N PHE A 34 30.37 21.25 8.68
CA PHE A 34 30.43 19.79 8.49
C PHE A 34 29.15 19.25 7.87
N GLY A 35 29.33 18.21 7.06
CA GLY A 35 28.26 17.42 6.46
C GLY A 35 28.56 15.94 6.62
N GLY A 36 27.51 15.11 6.63
CA GLY A 36 27.67 13.71 6.89
C GLY A 36 26.40 12.89 6.71
N TRP A 37 26.56 11.61 7.00
CA TRP A 37 25.55 10.58 6.83
C TRP A 37 25.27 9.91 8.16
N SER A 38 24.01 9.60 8.42
CA SER A 38 23.57 8.85 9.59
C SER A 38 22.80 7.59 9.19
N LEU A 39 23.02 6.52 9.95
CA LEU A 39 22.24 5.28 9.92
C LEU A 39 21.42 5.24 11.20
N LEU A 40 20.10 5.05 11.06
CA LEU A 40 19.11 5.29 12.11
C LEU A 40 18.47 3.97 12.53
N ASP A 41 18.49 3.69 13.84
CA ASP A 41 17.79 2.56 14.48
C ASP A 41 16.57 3.14 15.21
N HIS A 42 15.39 2.97 14.62
CA HIS A 42 14.12 3.38 15.19
C HIS A 42 13.54 2.22 16.00
N ARG A 43 13.13 2.50 17.24
CA ARG A 43 12.46 1.55 18.12
C ARG A 43 11.15 2.18 18.56
N ALA A 44 10.05 1.54 18.22
CA ALA A 44 8.71 2.08 18.41
C ALA A 44 7.83 1.08 19.14
N ASN A 45 6.69 1.56 19.64
CA ASN A 45 5.53 0.75 19.96
C ASN A 45 4.28 1.53 19.54
N MET A 46 4.10 1.64 18.22
CA MET A 46 3.00 2.39 17.60
C MET A 46 2.01 1.38 17.00
N PRO A 47 0.73 1.34 17.44
CA PRO A 47 -0.25 0.43 16.86
C PRO A 47 -0.49 0.77 15.38
N ILE A 48 -0.81 -0.23 14.57
CA ILE A 48 -1.06 -0.05 13.13
C ILE A 48 -2.37 0.71 12.90
N TYR A 49 -3.38 0.47 13.73
CA TYR A 49 -4.62 1.22 13.77
C TYR A 49 -4.78 1.80 15.18
N GLU A 50 -4.93 3.12 15.31
CA GLU A 50 -5.04 3.75 16.63
C GLU A 50 -6.33 3.25 17.33
N GLY A 51 -6.16 2.63 18.50
CA GLY A 51 -7.24 1.99 19.26
C GLY A 51 -7.35 0.46 19.13
N GLN A 52 -6.70 -0.18 18.14
CA GLN A 52 -6.72 -1.63 17.91
C GLN A 52 -5.31 -2.26 17.97
N PRO A 53 -4.70 -2.39 19.17
CA PRO A 53 -3.37 -3.01 19.33
C PRO A 53 -3.30 -4.48 18.88
N GLU A 54 -4.43 -5.20 18.88
CA GLU A 54 -4.56 -6.58 18.41
C GLU A 54 -4.26 -6.76 16.91
N CYS A 55 -4.35 -5.71 16.10
CA CYS A 55 -3.95 -5.76 14.69
C CYS A 55 -2.42 -5.74 14.48
N GLY A 56 -1.64 -5.49 15.54
CA GLY A 56 -0.18 -5.41 15.52
C GLY A 56 0.36 -4.00 15.72
N SER A 57 1.67 -3.89 15.96
CA SER A 57 2.37 -2.62 16.15
C SER A 57 3.70 -2.55 15.40
N PHE A 58 4.04 -1.34 14.94
CA PHE A 58 5.35 -1.02 14.43
C PHE A 58 6.35 -1.02 15.59
N THR A 59 7.27 -1.99 15.60
CA THR A 59 8.24 -2.18 16.70
C THR A 59 9.64 -1.68 16.37
N ARG A 60 10.06 -1.76 15.10
CA ARG A 60 11.37 -1.28 14.63
C ARG A 60 11.31 -0.75 13.20
N GLY A 61 12.29 0.07 12.87
CA GLY A 61 12.60 0.44 11.50
C GLY A 61 14.05 0.88 11.36
N ARG A 62 14.54 0.89 10.12
CA ARG A 62 15.87 1.37 9.78
C ARG A 62 15.79 2.34 8.62
N ALA A 63 16.59 3.39 8.71
CA ALA A 63 16.65 4.43 7.71
C ALA A 63 18.04 5.06 7.69
N SER A 64 18.22 6.01 6.77
CA SER A 64 19.44 6.80 6.67
C SER A 64 19.11 8.23 6.30
N GLY A 65 19.80 9.19 6.90
CA GLY A 65 19.52 10.62 6.69
C GLY A 65 20.78 11.48 6.82
N LEU A 66 20.70 12.67 6.22
CA LEU A 66 21.78 13.65 6.23
C LEU A 66 21.94 14.34 7.59
N LEU A 67 23.19 14.59 7.96
CA LEU A 67 23.58 15.46 9.06
C LEU A 67 24.37 16.64 8.50
N LEU A 68 23.92 17.86 8.79
CA LEU A 68 24.60 19.10 8.46
C LEU A 68 24.79 19.94 9.73
N GLY A 69 25.87 20.72 9.82
CA GLY A 69 26.04 21.60 10.97
C GLY A 69 27.20 22.58 10.89
N ILE A 70 27.18 23.49 11.86
CA ILE A 70 28.21 24.51 12.09
C ILE A 70 28.77 24.28 13.50
N SER A 71 30.09 24.25 13.67
CA SER A 71 30.75 24.20 14.98
C SER A 71 31.46 25.50 15.32
N TYR A 72 31.50 25.81 16.61
CA TYR A 72 32.46 26.72 17.22
C TYR A 72 33.24 25.91 18.25
N ASP A 73 34.52 25.70 17.98
CA ASP A 73 35.42 24.91 18.81
C ASP A 73 36.53 25.80 19.40
N ARG A 74 36.71 25.75 20.72
CA ARG A 74 37.68 26.57 21.47
C ARG A 74 38.57 25.70 22.37
N PRO A 75 39.90 25.75 22.24
CA PRO A 75 40.81 25.14 23.21
C PRO A 75 40.61 25.70 24.61
N LEU A 76 40.47 24.82 25.61
CA LEU A 76 40.31 25.18 27.03
C LEU A 76 41.43 24.61 27.91
N ALA A 77 42.06 23.50 27.47
CA ALA A 77 43.31 22.98 28.02
C ALA A 77 44.11 22.29 26.89
N ALA A 78 45.39 21.97 27.12
CA ALA A 78 46.23 21.30 26.12
C ALA A 78 45.64 19.96 25.60
N TRP A 79 44.84 19.28 26.43
CA TRP A 79 44.15 18.02 26.16
C TRP A 79 42.64 18.16 25.90
N PHE A 80 42.06 19.37 25.98
CA PHE A 80 40.60 19.59 25.92
C PHE A 80 40.19 20.82 25.11
N GLU A 81 39.24 20.61 24.20
CA GLU A 81 38.63 21.64 23.36
C GLU A 81 37.11 21.60 23.55
N GLY A 82 36.52 22.70 24.04
CA GLY A 82 35.07 22.83 24.19
C GLY A 82 34.42 23.12 22.84
N SER A 83 33.29 22.48 22.57
CA SER A 83 32.64 22.49 21.25
C SER A 83 31.14 22.72 21.38
N ALA A 84 30.67 23.82 20.78
CA ALA A 84 29.26 24.11 20.61
C ALA A 84 28.90 23.96 19.11
N ARG A 85 27.78 23.32 18.82
CA ARG A 85 27.34 23.02 17.44
C ARG A 85 25.88 23.36 17.24
N LEU A 86 25.57 24.00 16.11
CA LEU A 86 24.22 24.04 15.55
C LEU A 86 24.11 22.88 14.55
N VAL A 87 23.15 21.98 14.77
CA VAL A 87 22.96 20.76 13.96
C VAL A 87 21.59 20.72 13.30
N PHE A 88 21.57 20.28 12.05
CA PHE A 88 20.38 19.96 11.29
C PHE A 88 20.45 18.48 10.90
N TRP A 89 19.55 17.69 11.49
CA TRP A 89 19.42 16.26 11.24
C TRP A 89 18.17 16.00 10.40
N GLN A 90 18.36 15.40 9.24
CA GLN A 90 17.32 14.62 8.58
C GLN A 90 17.29 13.25 9.25
N ARG A 91 16.17 12.88 9.88
CA ARG A 91 16.02 11.61 10.62
C ARG A 91 14.86 10.77 10.07
N PRO A 92 14.78 10.55 8.74
CA PRO A 92 13.63 9.91 8.14
C PRO A 92 13.45 8.52 8.73
N ALA A 93 12.23 7.98 8.70
CA ALA A 93 11.94 6.66 9.22
C ALA A 93 11.20 5.80 8.21
N ARG A 94 11.41 4.49 8.33
CA ARG A 94 10.66 3.46 7.61
C ARG A 94 10.44 2.29 8.55
N LEU A 95 9.26 2.27 9.17
CA LEU A 95 8.80 1.17 10.02
C LEU A 95 8.00 0.19 9.13
N GLU A 96 8.22 -1.11 9.26
CA GLU A 96 7.46 -2.13 8.53
C GLU A 96 6.92 -3.18 9.51
N PHE A 97 5.69 -3.65 9.25
CA PHE A 97 5.09 -4.80 9.91
C PHE A 97 4.37 -5.65 8.86
N SER A 98 4.45 -6.98 8.96
CA SER A 98 3.65 -7.89 8.14
C SER A 98 2.62 -8.57 9.04
N SER A 99 1.35 -8.24 8.85
CA SER A 99 0.24 -8.83 9.59
C SER A 99 -0.17 -10.14 8.92
N ASP A 100 0.15 -11.25 9.58
CA ASP A 100 -0.43 -12.57 9.34
C ASP A 100 -1.31 -12.91 10.54
N ASN A 101 -2.58 -12.47 10.48
CA ASN A 101 -3.52 -12.54 11.59
C ASN A 101 -4.31 -13.87 11.60
N GLY A 102 -3.79 -14.92 10.94
CA GLY A 102 -4.50 -16.18 10.74
C GLY A 102 -5.68 -16.09 9.78
N LEU A 103 -5.80 -14.99 9.03
CA LEU A 103 -6.77 -14.82 7.96
C LEU A 103 -6.31 -15.60 6.72
N GLU A 104 -7.23 -16.20 5.99
CA GLU A 104 -6.97 -16.81 4.67
C GLU A 104 -7.73 -16.05 3.59
N ALA A 105 -7.22 -16.02 2.37
CA ALA A 105 -7.99 -15.58 1.21
C ALA A 105 -7.80 -16.56 0.04
N TYR A 106 -8.85 -16.72 -0.77
CA TYR A 106 -8.81 -17.59 -1.93
C TYR A 106 -7.84 -17.03 -2.98
N ASP A 107 -6.83 -17.83 -3.35
CA ASP A 107 -5.91 -17.51 -4.43
C ASP A 107 -6.42 -18.12 -5.75
N PRO A 108 -6.94 -17.32 -6.70
CA PRO A 108 -7.39 -17.84 -7.99
C PRO A 108 -6.23 -18.36 -8.87
N GLU A 109 -4.97 -18.15 -8.48
CA GLU A 109 -3.80 -18.75 -9.14
C GLU A 109 -3.52 -20.18 -8.64
N GLN A 110 -4.04 -20.55 -7.46
CA GLN A 110 -3.79 -21.83 -6.79
C GLN A 110 -5.06 -22.70 -6.58
N ASP A 111 -6.27 -22.15 -6.77
CA ASP A 111 -7.59 -22.75 -6.44
C ASP A 111 -7.69 -23.22 -4.96
N GLU A 112 -6.90 -22.61 -4.09
CA GLU A 112 -6.85 -22.87 -2.64
C GLU A 112 -6.88 -21.56 -1.83
N TYR A 113 -7.31 -21.64 -0.57
CA TYR A 113 -7.23 -20.57 0.41
C TYR A 113 -5.83 -20.54 1.01
N VAL A 114 -5.15 -19.40 0.95
CA VAL A 114 -3.79 -19.20 1.46
C VAL A 114 -3.78 -18.04 2.46
N PRO A 115 -2.80 -17.95 3.39
CA PRO A 115 -2.73 -16.86 4.36
C PRO A 115 -2.78 -15.48 3.72
N PHE A 116 -3.68 -14.62 4.21
CA PHE A 116 -3.90 -13.26 3.75
C PHE A 116 -2.92 -12.31 4.45
N VAL A 117 -1.68 -12.34 3.99
CA VAL A 117 -0.58 -11.54 4.55
C VAL A 117 -0.63 -10.13 3.97
N ARG A 118 -0.74 -9.13 4.85
CA ARG A 118 -0.69 -7.71 4.50
C ARG A 118 0.58 -7.07 5.07
N ARG A 119 1.24 -6.21 4.28
CA ARG A 119 2.38 -5.40 4.71
C ARG A 119 1.92 -3.98 5.00
N HIS A 120 2.22 -3.54 6.21
CA HIS A 120 2.05 -2.17 6.68
C HIS A 120 3.40 -1.48 6.63
N VAL A 121 3.43 -0.27 6.09
CA VAL A 121 4.62 0.58 6.04
C VAL A 121 4.25 1.95 6.59
N TRP A 122 5.00 2.44 7.57
CA TRP A 122 4.95 3.81 8.06
C TRP A 122 6.25 4.50 7.66
N GLU A 123 6.16 5.41 6.69
CA GLU A 123 7.29 6.22 6.21
C GLU A 123 7.16 7.65 6.77
N ALA A 124 8.24 8.22 7.31
CA ALA A 124 8.20 9.53 7.94
C ALA A 124 9.36 10.44 7.50
N SER A 125 9.05 11.71 7.21
CA SER A 125 9.99 12.79 6.93
C SER A 125 10.17 13.64 8.19
N LEU A 126 11.34 13.57 8.81
CA LEU A 126 11.60 14.17 10.13
C LEU A 126 12.82 15.10 10.06
N TRP A 127 12.59 16.41 10.07
CA TRP A 127 13.64 17.43 10.02
C TRP A 127 13.81 18.13 11.36
N TYR A 128 14.96 17.92 11.99
CA TYR A 128 15.25 18.38 13.35
C TYR A 128 16.41 19.38 13.36
N ALA A 129 16.17 20.57 13.90
CA ALA A 129 17.21 21.56 14.21
C ALA A 129 17.51 21.54 15.71
N GLY A 130 18.78 21.60 16.10
CA GLY A 130 19.18 21.48 17.50
C GLY A 130 20.55 22.05 17.82
N ILE A 131 20.88 22.05 19.10
CA ILE A 131 22.20 22.40 19.62
C ILE A 131 22.84 21.15 20.22
N GLU A 132 24.10 20.89 19.84
CA GLU A 132 25.01 19.98 20.52
C GLU A 132 25.98 20.79 21.40
N ILE A 133 26.14 20.39 22.66
CA ILE A 133 27.18 20.87 23.57
C ILE A 133 28.06 19.67 23.94
N SER A 134 29.37 19.85 23.80
CA SER A 134 30.32 18.72 23.79
C SER A 134 31.75 19.19 24.05
N GLY A 135 32.68 18.24 24.18
CA GLY A 135 34.11 18.53 24.15
C GLY A 135 34.91 17.44 23.46
N ARG A 136 35.98 17.85 22.76
CA ARG A 136 37.00 16.95 22.20
C ARG A 136 38.13 16.77 23.22
N LEU A 137 38.42 15.51 23.53
CA LEU A 137 39.51 15.03 24.37
C LEU A 137 40.65 14.55 23.47
N TYR A 138 41.87 15.00 23.74
CA TYR A 138 43.09 14.62 23.03
C TYR A 138 44.00 13.80 23.97
N PRO A 139 43.67 12.53 24.26
CA PRO A 139 44.31 11.76 25.35
C PRO A 139 45.83 11.64 25.19
N PHE A 140 46.31 11.48 23.96
CA PHE A 140 47.74 11.35 23.65
C PHE A 140 48.55 12.61 23.96
N ARG A 141 47.94 13.81 23.88
CA ARG A 141 48.64 15.08 24.20
C ARG A 141 49.04 15.17 25.67
N ALA A 142 48.28 14.54 26.58
CA ALA A 142 48.62 14.48 28.00
C ALA A 142 49.89 13.66 28.29
N VAL A 143 50.32 12.82 27.34
CA VAL A 143 51.56 12.00 27.40
C VAL A 143 52.59 12.49 26.38
N GLY A 144 52.49 13.76 25.93
CA GLY A 144 53.43 14.39 25.01
C GLY A 144 53.34 13.93 23.54
N MET A 145 52.37 13.08 23.18
CA MET A 145 52.21 12.55 21.82
C MET A 145 51.22 13.38 20.99
N THR A 146 51.71 14.00 19.91
CA THR A 146 50.91 14.81 18.98
C THR A 146 50.27 13.95 17.88
N LEU A 147 49.34 13.06 18.24
CA LEU A 147 48.50 12.36 17.27
C LEU A 147 47.31 13.25 16.82
N PRO A 148 46.81 13.10 15.58
CA PRO A 148 45.65 13.85 15.07
C PRO A 148 44.31 13.41 15.67
N LEU A 149 44.32 12.33 16.48
CA LEU A 149 43.13 11.64 16.99
C LEU A 149 42.55 12.31 18.25
N TRP A 150 41.22 12.29 18.34
CA TRP A 150 40.45 12.77 19.49
C TRP A 150 39.18 11.97 19.72
N LEU A 151 38.68 12.04 20.96
CA LEU A 151 37.40 11.50 21.41
C LEU A 151 36.46 12.66 21.75
N ARG A 152 35.29 12.72 21.11
CA ARG A 152 34.21 13.68 21.42
C ARG A 152 33.18 13.00 22.32
N ILE A 153 32.78 13.70 23.38
CA ILE A 153 31.64 13.34 24.24
C ILE A 153 30.76 14.58 24.39
N GLY A 154 29.43 14.40 24.37
CA GLY A 154 28.50 15.52 24.55
C GLY A 154 27.03 15.09 24.66
N ALA A 155 26.15 16.07 24.56
CA ALA A 155 24.71 15.88 24.48
C ALA A 155 24.10 16.89 23.48
N ASP A 156 22.97 16.50 22.89
CA ASP A 156 22.19 17.35 21.98
C ASP A 156 20.74 17.51 22.43
N VAL A 157 20.13 18.63 22.07
CA VAL A 157 18.68 18.85 22.14
C VAL A 157 18.22 19.44 20.81
N ALA A 158 17.26 18.76 20.17
CA ALA A 158 16.75 19.13 18.85
C ALA A 158 15.21 19.11 18.79
N HIS A 159 14.63 20.03 18.03
CA HIS A 159 13.19 20.25 17.84
C HIS A 159 12.82 20.11 16.36
N PRO A 160 11.58 19.67 16.01
CA PRO A 160 11.11 19.72 14.62
C PRO A 160 11.19 21.14 14.05
N ALA A 161 11.74 21.28 12.84
CA ALA A 161 12.07 22.58 12.25
C ALA A 161 11.35 22.90 10.94
N PHE A 162 11.06 21.88 10.13
CA PHE A 162 10.54 22.03 8.76
C PHE A 162 9.43 21.04 8.42
N GLY A 163 8.61 20.70 9.42
CA GLY A 163 7.66 19.59 9.34
C GLY A 163 8.17 18.31 10.01
N ALA A 164 7.23 17.45 10.33
CA ALA A 164 7.42 16.11 10.86
C ALA A 164 6.24 15.29 10.33
N ASP A 165 6.38 14.82 9.10
CA ASP A 165 5.26 14.33 8.28
C ASP A 165 5.36 12.82 8.07
N TYR A 166 4.24 12.15 7.83
CA TYR A 166 4.18 10.71 7.60
C TYR A 166 3.21 10.32 6.49
N GLU A 167 3.47 9.14 5.94
CA GLU A 167 2.52 8.36 5.16
C GLU A 167 2.49 6.92 5.70
N GLN A 168 1.30 6.41 5.97
CA GLN A 168 1.05 5.01 6.30
C GLN A 168 0.33 4.34 5.13
N THR A 169 0.86 3.20 4.67
CA THR A 169 0.26 2.41 3.57
C THR A 169 0.11 0.95 3.95
N GLU A 170 -0.99 0.33 3.53
CA GLU A 170 -1.19 -1.13 3.56
C GLU A 170 -1.04 -1.70 2.15
N GLU A 171 -0.44 -2.89 2.03
CA GLU A 171 -0.26 -3.63 0.78
C GLU A 171 -0.62 -5.11 0.96
N ILE A 172 -1.41 -5.69 0.05
CA ILE A 172 -1.65 -7.14 0.00
C ILE A 172 -0.39 -7.82 -0.54
N VAL A 173 0.29 -8.61 0.30
CA VAL A 173 1.47 -9.41 -0.10
C VAL A 173 1.03 -10.76 -0.66
N GLN A 174 0.06 -11.40 0.00
CA GLN A 174 -0.45 -12.72 -0.34
C GLN A 174 -1.97 -12.79 -0.05
N PRO A 175 -2.78 -13.50 -0.86
CA PRO A 175 -2.49 -14.07 -2.18
C PRO A 175 -2.11 -13.01 -3.22
N ARG A 176 -1.42 -13.43 -4.29
CA ARG A 176 -0.84 -12.49 -5.26
C ARG A 176 -1.84 -11.91 -6.24
N ALA A 177 -2.90 -12.62 -6.60
CA ALA A 177 -3.92 -12.12 -7.51
C ALA A 177 -5.05 -11.32 -6.82
N LEU A 178 -5.01 -11.16 -5.49
CA LEU A 178 -6.02 -10.39 -4.76
C LEU A 178 -5.70 -8.88 -4.77
N LEU A 179 -6.77 -8.10 -4.92
CA LEU A 179 -6.78 -6.64 -4.93
C LEU A 179 -7.77 -6.14 -3.88
N PHE A 180 -7.59 -4.90 -3.43
CA PHE A 180 -8.59 -4.17 -2.68
C PHE A 180 -9.83 -3.86 -3.57
N PRO A 181 -10.99 -3.49 -2.99
CA PRO A 181 -12.22 -3.22 -3.75
C PRO A 181 -12.12 -2.08 -4.78
N ASP A 182 -11.10 -1.23 -4.70
CA ASP A 182 -10.78 -0.17 -5.67
C ASP A 182 -9.91 -0.65 -6.85
N GLY A 183 -9.49 -1.92 -6.85
CA GLY A 183 -8.59 -2.51 -7.85
C GLY A 183 -7.10 -2.31 -7.57
N THR A 184 -6.71 -1.77 -6.42
CA THR A 184 -5.29 -1.56 -6.06
C THR A 184 -4.71 -2.74 -5.28
N ARG A 185 -3.36 -2.84 -5.24
CA ARG A 185 -2.63 -3.72 -4.32
C ARG A 185 -2.19 -3.04 -3.03
N ARG A 186 -2.04 -1.71 -3.07
CA ARG A 186 -1.50 -0.86 -2.01
C ARG A 186 -2.30 0.42 -1.97
N HIS A 187 -2.79 0.79 -0.79
CA HIS A 187 -3.49 2.05 -0.55
C HIS A 187 -2.82 2.83 0.59
N THR A 188 -3.04 4.14 0.64
CA THR A 188 -2.60 5.00 1.74
C THR A 188 -3.69 5.03 2.81
N LEU A 189 -3.41 4.47 3.98
CA LEU A 189 -4.32 4.43 5.14
C LEU A 189 -4.45 5.81 5.78
N ALA A 190 -3.33 6.51 5.94
CA ALA A 190 -3.26 7.82 6.55
C ALA A 190 -2.04 8.60 6.05
N SER A 191 -2.13 9.93 5.99
CA SER A 191 -0.99 10.79 5.67
C SER A 191 -1.19 12.19 6.27
N GLY A 192 -0.08 12.88 6.56
CA GLY A 192 -0.09 14.26 7.04
C GLY A 192 1.00 14.55 8.08
N ALA A 193 0.83 15.63 8.84
CA ALA A 193 1.73 15.97 9.94
C ALA A 193 1.52 15.02 11.13
N ILE A 194 2.62 14.59 11.77
CA ILE A 194 2.63 13.85 13.03
C ILE A 194 2.23 14.85 14.14
N PRO A 195 1.03 14.73 14.74
CA PRO A 195 0.43 15.82 15.52
C PRO A 195 1.13 16.08 16.86
N ASP A 196 1.89 15.11 17.36
CA ASP A 196 2.50 15.12 18.68
C ASP A 196 4.03 14.94 18.64
N ALA A 197 4.66 15.30 17.51
CA ALA A 197 6.11 15.26 17.31
C ALA A 197 6.86 16.15 18.33
N ALA A 198 7.77 15.55 19.09
CA ALA A 198 8.36 16.15 20.29
C ALA A 198 9.82 16.60 20.09
N THR A 199 10.28 17.47 20.99
CA THR A 199 11.71 17.77 21.17
C THR A 199 12.46 16.53 21.65
N THR A 200 13.53 16.14 20.96
CA THR A 200 14.36 14.99 21.36
C THR A 200 15.70 15.45 21.93
N ALA A 201 16.08 14.89 23.07
CA ALA A 201 17.44 14.93 23.60
C ALA A 201 18.26 13.71 23.14
N GLY A 202 19.58 13.81 23.22
CA GLY A 202 20.50 12.72 22.93
C GLY A 202 21.82 12.85 23.69
N ALA A 203 22.45 11.71 23.97
CA ALA A 203 23.85 11.64 24.39
C ALA A 203 24.68 11.17 23.19
N LEU A 204 25.87 11.75 22.98
CA LEU A 204 26.72 11.43 21.83
C LEU A 204 28.16 11.13 22.23
N ALA A 205 28.75 10.16 21.54
CA ALA A 205 30.15 9.78 21.67
C ALA A 205 30.72 9.48 20.27
N ALA A 206 31.84 10.10 19.91
CA ALA A 206 32.45 9.94 18.59
C ALA A 206 33.98 9.93 18.67
N ILE A 207 34.62 9.21 17.77
CA ILE A 207 36.06 9.32 17.50
C ILE A 207 36.27 10.18 16.26
N GLY A 208 37.40 10.87 16.17
CA GLY A 208 37.73 11.65 14.99
C GLY A 208 39.21 11.93 14.82
N ALA A 209 39.54 12.45 13.65
CA ALA A 209 40.88 12.88 13.28
C ALA A 209 40.85 14.28 12.67
N THR A 210 41.87 15.07 12.98
CA THR A 210 42.09 16.41 12.41
C THR A 210 43.36 16.42 11.56
N PHE A 211 43.25 16.83 10.30
CA PHE A 211 44.36 16.94 9.35
C PHE A 211 44.53 18.40 8.92
N PRO A 212 45.68 19.05 9.20
CA PRO A 212 45.94 20.40 8.71
C PRO A 212 46.15 20.38 7.18
N LEU A 213 45.31 21.12 6.45
CA LEU A 213 45.41 21.26 4.99
C LEU A 213 46.28 22.46 4.59
N ARG A 214 46.14 23.55 5.34
CA ARG A 214 46.89 24.81 5.22
C ARG A 214 47.01 25.42 6.63
N PRO A 215 47.88 26.42 6.84
CA PRO A 215 47.75 27.29 8.00
C PRO A 215 46.30 27.79 8.11
N ARG A 216 45.70 27.68 9.31
CA ARG A 216 44.31 28.06 9.61
C ARG A 216 43.19 27.27 8.92
N VAL A 217 43.48 26.19 8.20
CA VAL A 217 42.45 25.32 7.60
C VAL A 217 42.72 23.85 7.92
N GLU A 218 41.82 23.24 8.68
CA GLU A 218 41.92 21.84 9.09
C GLU A 218 40.71 21.03 8.59
N LEU A 219 40.97 19.87 8.00
CA LEU A 219 39.96 18.86 7.68
C LEU A 219 39.69 18.04 8.95
N THR A 220 38.43 17.91 9.34
CA THR A 220 38.00 17.00 10.40
C THR A 220 37.16 15.87 9.82
N VAL A 221 37.49 14.63 10.20
CA VAL A 221 36.62 13.47 10.02
C VAL A 221 36.17 12.97 11.38
N GLU A 222 34.91 12.59 11.52
CA GLU A 222 34.28 12.16 12.77
C GLU A 222 33.39 10.94 12.50
N ALA A 223 33.45 9.92 13.35
CA ALA A 223 32.56 8.77 13.32
C ALA A 223 32.09 8.44 14.73
N GLY A 224 30.79 8.28 14.94
CA GLY A 224 30.24 8.19 16.29
C GLY A 224 28.82 7.64 16.36
N ILE A 225 28.30 7.67 17.59
CA ILE A 225 26.96 7.23 17.94
C ILE A 225 26.22 8.33 18.70
N ARG A 226 24.91 8.44 18.45
CA ARG A 226 23.96 9.26 19.18
C ARG A 226 22.89 8.34 19.78
N TYR A 227 22.83 8.29 21.10
CA TYR A 227 21.79 7.57 21.83
C TYR A 227 20.67 8.55 22.19
N GLY A 228 19.48 8.40 21.57
CA GLY A 228 18.30 9.18 21.94
C GLY A 228 17.86 8.89 23.37
N LEU A 229 17.48 9.93 24.13
CA LEU A 229 17.17 9.85 25.56
C LEU A 229 15.67 9.91 25.90
N ASN A 230 14.83 10.30 24.93
CA ASN A 230 13.37 10.36 25.07
C ASN A 230 12.68 10.08 23.73
N SER A 231 11.37 9.86 23.79
CA SER A 231 10.53 9.58 22.62
C SER A 231 10.43 10.77 21.66
N LEU A 232 10.30 10.45 20.36
CA LEU A 232 10.01 11.37 19.27
C LEU A 232 8.52 11.74 19.17
N ARG A 233 7.62 10.90 19.70
CA ARG A 233 6.19 11.19 19.90
C ARG A 233 5.93 11.39 21.40
N SER A 234 5.01 12.27 21.76
CA SER A 234 4.63 12.52 23.16
C SER A 234 3.49 11.62 23.65
N THR A 235 2.71 11.00 22.75
CA THR A 235 1.63 10.07 23.10
C THR A 235 2.01 8.59 22.93
N GLN A 236 3.07 8.28 22.18
CA GLN A 236 3.51 6.92 21.85
C GLN A 236 5.03 6.77 22.01
N GLU A 237 5.50 5.56 22.32
CA GLU A 237 6.93 5.27 22.46
C GLU A 237 7.59 5.17 21.08
N TRP A 238 8.56 6.06 20.81
CA TRP A 238 9.36 6.04 19.59
C TRP A 238 10.76 6.63 19.83
N MET A 239 11.71 5.76 20.17
CA MET A 239 13.13 6.10 20.36
C MET A 239 13.88 6.09 19.01
N VAL A 240 14.83 7.01 18.85
CA VAL A 240 15.72 7.07 17.67
C VAL A 240 17.18 7.13 18.12
N HIS A 241 17.93 6.10 17.77
CA HIS A 241 19.39 6.04 17.92
C HIS A 241 20.05 6.20 16.54
N ALA A 242 21.26 6.74 16.49
CA ALA A 242 22.01 6.89 15.24
C ALA A 242 23.46 6.42 15.39
N ALA A 243 24.00 5.82 14.34
CA ALA A 243 25.43 5.83 14.05
C ALA A 243 25.67 6.85 12.93
N PHE A 244 26.73 7.66 13.00
CA PHE A 244 26.98 8.73 12.06
C PHE A 244 28.45 8.83 11.67
N ALA A 245 28.70 9.35 10.46
CA ALA A 245 30.01 9.76 10.00
C ALA A 245 29.90 11.16 9.36
N THR A 246 30.78 12.09 9.73
CA THR A 246 30.85 13.43 9.15
C THR A 246 32.25 13.75 8.63
N ILE A 247 32.27 14.60 7.62
CA ILE A 247 33.47 15.29 7.12
C ILE A 247 33.20 16.79 7.18
N GLY A 248 34.19 17.55 7.62
CA GLY A 248 34.06 18.99 7.79
C GLY A 248 35.38 19.71 7.64
N MET A 249 35.30 21.01 7.40
CA MET A 249 36.45 21.91 7.41
C MET A 249 36.25 22.91 8.53
N ARG A 250 37.31 23.16 9.31
CA ARG A 250 37.33 24.22 10.31
C ARG A 250 38.41 25.26 10.03
N PHE A 251 38.05 26.50 10.29
CA PHE A 251 38.78 27.70 9.88
C PHE A 251 39.10 28.56 11.11
N ASP A 252 40.35 28.99 11.24
CA ASP A 252 40.74 30.11 12.10
C ASP A 252 40.60 31.39 11.26
N LEU A 253 39.64 32.26 11.59
CA LEU A 253 39.13 33.29 10.68
C LEU A 253 40.00 34.56 10.54
N VAL A 254 41.31 34.45 10.77
CA VAL A 254 42.28 35.53 10.54
C VAL A 254 42.90 35.39 9.15
N ALA A 255 42.62 36.34 8.26
CA ALA A 255 43.05 36.35 6.84
C ALA A 255 44.60 36.42 6.66
N ALA A 256 45.20 36.25 5.48
CA ALA A 256 44.70 36.18 4.08
C ALA A 256 45.57 35.17 3.23
N PRO A 257 45.71 35.28 1.88
CA PRO A 257 44.82 34.80 0.82
C PRO A 257 45.43 33.66 -0.09
N GLU A 258 44.73 33.28 -1.17
CA GLU A 258 45.04 32.11 -2.06
C GLU A 258 45.69 32.44 -3.43
N SER A 259 46.08 31.41 -4.22
CA SER A 259 45.65 31.14 -5.64
C SER A 259 46.41 29.89 -6.28
N PRO A 260 46.09 29.31 -7.48
CA PRO A 260 45.77 27.86 -7.57
C PRO A 260 46.47 26.96 -8.68
N PRO A 261 45.87 26.37 -9.77
CA PRO A 261 46.06 24.95 -10.21
C PRO A 261 46.38 24.73 -11.76
N PRO A 262 45.85 23.73 -12.54
CA PRO A 262 45.91 22.23 -12.61
C PRO A 262 46.77 21.73 -13.85
N PRO A 263 46.46 20.84 -14.87
CA PRO A 263 45.42 19.80 -15.18
C PRO A 263 45.95 18.42 -15.83
N PRO A 264 45.47 17.76 -16.96
CA PRO A 264 45.44 16.26 -17.13
C PRO A 264 45.93 15.69 -18.55
N PRO A 265 45.35 14.62 -19.20
CA PRO A 265 45.31 13.15 -18.96
C PRO A 265 46.23 12.31 -19.93
N PRO A 266 45.90 11.58 -21.06
CA PRO A 266 44.66 11.14 -21.76
C PRO A 266 44.36 9.57 -21.94
N PRO A 267 44.57 8.77 -23.05
CA PRO A 267 43.51 7.83 -23.58
C PRO A 267 43.99 6.36 -24.03
N PRO A 268 43.35 5.53 -24.94
CA PRO A 268 42.94 4.12 -24.62
C PRO A 268 43.28 2.91 -25.63
N PRO A 269 42.36 2.19 -26.35
CA PRO A 269 42.20 0.69 -26.33
C PRO A 269 42.50 -0.07 -27.67
N PRO A 270 42.41 -1.44 -27.75
CA PRO A 270 41.33 -2.15 -28.53
C PRO A 270 41.04 -3.64 -28.07
N PRO A 271 40.52 -4.61 -28.89
CA PRO A 271 39.12 -4.80 -29.35
C PRO A 271 38.49 -6.21 -29.04
N PRO A 272 37.17 -6.44 -29.25
CA PRO A 272 36.46 -7.72 -29.03
C PRO A 272 36.42 -8.68 -30.26
N ARG A 273 35.84 -9.89 -30.08
CA ARG A 273 35.75 -10.99 -31.08
C ARG A 273 34.29 -11.31 -31.54
N PRO A 274 34.09 -11.91 -32.73
CA PRO A 274 32.77 -12.11 -33.35
C PRO A 274 32.03 -13.39 -32.88
N PRO A 275 30.67 -13.40 -32.81
CA PRO A 275 29.87 -14.56 -32.37
C PRO A 275 28.99 -15.25 -33.46
N SER A 276 28.24 -16.29 -33.05
CA SER A 276 27.51 -17.28 -33.88
C SER A 276 25.99 -17.00 -34.04
N PRO A 277 25.23 -17.74 -34.91
CA PRO A 277 23.80 -17.50 -35.21
C PRO A 277 22.81 -18.45 -34.51
N VAL A 278 21.50 -18.10 -34.55
CA VAL A 278 20.42 -18.41 -33.57
C VAL A 278 19.55 -19.65 -33.82
N THR A 279 19.11 -20.33 -32.74
CA THR A 279 17.99 -21.30 -32.74
C THR A 279 17.05 -21.15 -31.52
N LEU A 280 15.74 -21.13 -31.73
CA LEU A 280 14.71 -21.14 -30.66
C LEU A 280 14.16 -22.56 -30.44
N GLN A 281 13.97 -22.99 -29.19
CA GLN A 281 13.39 -24.30 -28.84
C GLN A 281 12.35 -24.21 -27.72
N VAL A 282 11.29 -25.02 -27.79
CA VAL A 282 10.31 -25.17 -26.71
C VAL A 282 10.91 -26.07 -25.62
N ALA A 283 10.88 -25.63 -24.36
CA ALA A 283 11.44 -26.39 -23.23
C ALA A 283 10.37 -26.98 -22.29
N THR A 284 9.08 -26.68 -22.51
CA THR A 284 7.95 -27.33 -21.83
C THR A 284 7.68 -28.74 -22.37
N PRO A 285 7.71 -29.78 -21.51
CA PRO A 285 7.30 -31.14 -21.89
C PRO A 285 5.78 -31.38 -21.76
N GLU A 286 5.03 -30.46 -21.14
CA GLU A 286 3.60 -30.60 -20.87
C GLU A 286 2.75 -29.52 -21.59
N PRO A 287 1.50 -29.82 -21.95
CA PRO A 287 0.60 -28.85 -22.58
C PRO A 287 0.02 -27.85 -21.60
N VAL A 288 -0.34 -26.68 -22.13
CA VAL A 288 -1.25 -25.72 -21.49
C VAL A 288 -2.60 -26.42 -21.34
N LEU A 289 -3.18 -26.41 -20.13
CA LEU A 289 -4.35 -27.21 -19.80
C LEU A 289 -5.47 -26.32 -19.28
N VAL A 290 -6.62 -26.37 -19.95
CA VAL A 290 -7.85 -25.70 -19.49
C VAL A 290 -8.94 -26.73 -19.25
N GLN A 291 -9.62 -26.62 -18.11
CA GLN A 291 -10.75 -27.47 -17.76
C GLN A 291 -12.07 -26.70 -17.94
N GLU A 292 -12.98 -27.28 -18.71
CA GLU A 292 -14.37 -26.87 -18.78
C GLU A 292 -15.13 -27.43 -17.57
N ALA A 293 -15.70 -26.55 -16.75
CA ALA A 293 -16.59 -26.89 -15.65
C ALA A 293 -18.03 -26.43 -15.96
N ILE A 294 -19.01 -27.21 -15.52
CA ILE A 294 -20.40 -26.76 -15.45
C ILE A 294 -20.58 -26.12 -14.07
N VAL A 295 -21.09 -24.89 -14.04
CA VAL A 295 -21.23 -24.08 -12.83
C VAL A 295 -22.67 -23.60 -12.69
N THR A 296 -23.18 -23.66 -11.47
CA THR A 296 -24.48 -23.09 -11.09
C THR A 296 -24.22 -22.11 -9.94
N GLU A 297 -24.43 -20.81 -10.18
CA GLU A 297 -24.19 -19.75 -9.20
C GLU A 297 -25.49 -19.20 -8.62
N THR A 298 -25.48 -18.87 -7.33
CA THR A 298 -26.60 -18.25 -6.62
C THR A 298 -26.14 -17.02 -5.84
N PHE A 299 -26.87 -15.91 -6.00
CA PHE A 299 -26.60 -14.62 -5.36
C PHE A 299 -27.86 -14.12 -4.60
N PRO A 300 -27.80 -13.90 -3.27
CA PRO A 300 -28.91 -13.31 -2.52
C PRO A 300 -29.04 -11.81 -2.82
N LEU A 301 -30.23 -11.27 -2.56
CA LEU A 301 -30.50 -9.83 -2.70
C LEU A 301 -30.31 -9.14 -1.36
N LEU A 302 -29.27 -8.29 -1.26
CA LEU A 302 -29.04 -7.42 -0.11
C LEU A 302 -30.18 -6.40 -0.02
N PRO A 303 -31.00 -6.37 1.06
CA PRO A 303 -32.25 -5.62 1.08
C PRO A 303 -32.07 -4.15 1.51
N TYR A 304 -30.98 -3.50 1.08
CA TYR A 304 -30.62 -2.14 1.49
C TYR A 304 -30.39 -1.23 0.29
N VAL A 305 -30.80 0.04 0.39
CA VAL A 305 -30.44 1.11 -0.57
C VAL A 305 -29.71 2.19 0.20
N PHE A 306 -28.42 2.37 -0.05
CA PHE A 306 -27.60 3.40 0.58
C PHE A 306 -27.76 4.74 -0.13
N PHE A 307 -27.79 5.83 0.63
CA PHE A 307 -27.95 7.21 0.18
C PHE A 307 -26.74 8.05 0.59
N ASP A 308 -26.53 9.14 -0.14
CA ASP A 308 -25.46 10.08 0.15
C ASP A 308 -25.90 11.06 1.28
N SER A 309 -24.94 11.71 1.95
CA SER A 309 -25.18 12.52 3.16
C SER A 309 -26.24 13.61 2.95
N ALA A 310 -27.22 13.67 3.86
CA ALA A 310 -28.36 14.60 3.81
C ALA A 310 -29.23 14.51 2.52
N SER A 311 -29.01 13.51 1.65
CA SER A 311 -29.73 13.33 0.39
C SER A 311 -30.83 12.27 0.46
N ALA A 312 -31.93 12.54 -0.24
CA ALA A 312 -32.99 11.59 -0.55
C ALA A 312 -33.09 11.27 -2.06
N GLU A 313 -32.17 11.79 -2.88
CA GLU A 313 -32.07 11.44 -4.29
C GLU A 313 -31.63 9.97 -4.42
N LEU A 314 -32.28 9.20 -5.29
CA LEU A 314 -31.90 7.81 -5.56
C LEU A 314 -30.55 7.78 -6.30
N PRO A 315 -29.48 7.21 -5.71
CA PRO A 315 -28.17 7.25 -6.35
C PRO A 315 -28.16 6.44 -7.65
N VAL A 316 -27.62 7.02 -8.72
CA VAL A 316 -27.66 6.50 -10.10
C VAL A 316 -27.16 5.05 -10.23
N ARG A 317 -26.28 4.60 -9.31
CA ARG A 317 -25.83 3.21 -9.17
C ARG A 317 -26.97 2.18 -9.06
N TYR A 318 -28.14 2.53 -8.52
CA TYR A 318 -29.32 1.65 -8.44
C TYR A 318 -30.29 1.75 -9.63
N LEU A 319 -29.95 2.60 -10.61
CA LEU A 319 -30.77 2.93 -11.77
C LEU A 319 -30.04 2.67 -13.11
N PRO A 320 -29.30 1.56 -13.29
CA PRO A 320 -28.62 1.26 -14.55
C PRO A 320 -29.60 1.20 -15.75
N LEU A 321 -29.13 1.62 -16.91
CA LEU A 321 -29.92 1.60 -18.15
C LEU A 321 -30.26 0.14 -18.53
N ILE A 322 -31.56 -0.13 -18.69
CA ILE A 322 -32.09 -1.41 -19.14
C ILE A 322 -33.25 -1.21 -20.13
N ASP A 323 -33.51 -2.19 -20.98
CA ASP A 323 -34.84 -2.36 -21.57
C ASP A 323 -35.76 -3.09 -20.57
N ARG A 324 -36.81 -2.40 -20.11
CA ARG A 324 -37.79 -2.97 -19.17
C ARG A 324 -38.68 -4.05 -19.78
N ALA A 325 -38.80 -4.12 -21.11
CA ALA A 325 -39.62 -5.13 -21.78
C ALA A 325 -38.93 -6.51 -21.81
N THR A 326 -37.60 -6.54 -21.94
CA THR A 326 -36.80 -7.78 -21.99
C THR A 326 -36.05 -8.10 -20.70
N PHE A 327 -35.93 -7.16 -19.75
CA PHE A 327 -35.23 -7.35 -18.48
C PHE A 327 -35.65 -8.64 -17.75
N ALA A 328 -34.65 -9.46 -17.40
CA ALA A 328 -34.85 -10.73 -16.71
C ALA A 328 -33.66 -11.06 -15.80
N ASP A 329 -33.98 -11.70 -14.68
CA ASP A 329 -33.08 -12.19 -13.63
C ASP A 329 -31.92 -13.02 -14.21
N SER A 330 -32.19 -13.85 -15.23
CA SER A 330 -31.19 -14.69 -15.92
C SER A 330 -30.20 -13.93 -16.81
N ALA A 331 -30.52 -12.69 -17.19
CA ALA A 331 -29.68 -11.81 -18.02
C ALA A 331 -28.83 -10.82 -17.19
N LEU A 332 -28.90 -10.90 -15.85
CA LEU A 332 -28.07 -10.10 -14.95
C LEU A 332 -26.58 -10.46 -15.05
N PRO A 333 -25.67 -9.53 -14.71
CA PRO A 333 -24.25 -9.85 -14.59
C PRO A 333 -24.01 -10.86 -13.47
N ARG A 334 -23.12 -11.84 -13.69
CA ARG A 334 -22.68 -12.81 -12.67
C ARG A 334 -21.72 -12.19 -11.67
N SER A 335 -22.19 -11.20 -10.91
CA SER A 335 -21.43 -10.55 -9.84
C SER A 335 -22.35 -9.94 -8.78
N THR A 336 -21.98 -10.07 -7.51
CA THR A 336 -22.79 -9.62 -6.37
C THR A 336 -23.14 -8.13 -6.46
N LEU A 337 -22.16 -7.26 -6.75
CA LEU A 337 -22.38 -5.82 -6.88
C LEU A 337 -23.20 -5.46 -8.13
N GLY A 338 -23.00 -6.16 -9.26
CA GLY A 338 -23.79 -5.93 -10.46
C GLY A 338 -25.27 -6.26 -10.26
N ILE A 339 -25.56 -7.41 -9.63
CA ILE A 339 -26.92 -7.82 -9.25
C ILE A 339 -27.52 -6.83 -8.22
N TYR A 340 -26.73 -6.40 -7.24
CA TYR A 340 -27.16 -5.44 -6.22
C TYR A 340 -27.54 -4.06 -6.81
N TYR A 341 -26.80 -3.58 -7.81
CA TYR A 341 -27.14 -2.37 -8.56
C TYR A 341 -28.43 -2.51 -9.39
N HIS A 342 -28.87 -3.73 -9.70
CA HIS A 342 -30.19 -4.00 -10.29
C HIS A 342 -31.30 -4.27 -9.25
N LEU A 343 -31.06 -4.19 -7.93
CA LEU A 343 -32.04 -4.50 -6.87
C LEU A 343 -33.44 -3.87 -7.09
N LEU A 344 -33.50 -2.58 -7.39
CA LEU A 344 -34.77 -1.87 -7.61
C LEU A 344 -35.47 -2.27 -8.93
N HIS A 345 -34.72 -2.78 -9.91
CA HIS A 345 -35.26 -3.34 -11.14
C HIS A 345 -35.81 -4.76 -10.91
N ILE A 346 -35.10 -5.57 -10.13
CA ILE A 346 -35.50 -6.93 -9.75
C ILE A 346 -36.79 -6.89 -8.92
N LEU A 347 -36.83 -6.06 -7.86
CA LEU A 347 -38.02 -5.88 -7.03
C LEU A 347 -39.19 -5.27 -7.83
N GLY A 348 -38.93 -4.27 -8.68
CA GLY A 348 -39.95 -3.66 -9.53
C GLY A 348 -40.60 -4.66 -10.51
N ARG A 349 -39.79 -5.48 -11.19
CA ARG A 349 -40.28 -6.56 -12.06
C ARG A 349 -41.12 -7.58 -11.27
N ARG A 350 -40.63 -8.02 -10.11
CA ARG A 350 -41.31 -9.05 -9.30
C ARG A 350 -42.63 -8.54 -8.70
N LEU A 351 -42.68 -7.29 -8.23
CA LEU A 351 -43.91 -6.63 -7.77
C LEU A 351 -44.95 -6.42 -8.89
N ALA A 352 -44.49 -6.16 -10.13
CA ALA A 352 -45.37 -6.07 -11.29
C ALA A 352 -45.91 -7.44 -11.75
N SER A 353 -45.14 -8.52 -11.53
CA SER A 353 -45.52 -9.90 -11.86
C SER A 353 -46.37 -10.60 -10.79
N ASP A 354 -46.24 -10.21 -9.52
CA ASP A 354 -47.03 -10.72 -8.39
C ASP A 354 -47.83 -9.56 -7.76
N PRO A 355 -49.09 -9.34 -8.18
CA PRO A 355 -49.95 -8.32 -7.60
C PRO A 355 -50.28 -8.52 -6.12
N SER A 356 -50.05 -9.72 -5.55
CA SER A 356 -50.30 -10.01 -4.13
C SER A 356 -49.12 -9.64 -3.23
N ALA A 357 -47.92 -9.53 -3.79
CA ALA A 357 -46.72 -9.15 -3.06
C ALA A 357 -46.73 -7.67 -2.66
N VAL A 358 -46.35 -7.43 -1.40
CA VAL A 358 -46.23 -6.10 -0.79
C VAL A 358 -44.79 -5.90 -0.31
N LEU A 359 -44.20 -4.77 -0.67
CA LEU A 359 -42.89 -4.33 -0.22
C LEU A 359 -43.05 -3.22 0.82
N THR A 360 -42.42 -3.36 1.98
CA THR A 360 -42.25 -2.28 2.96
C THR A 360 -40.87 -1.67 2.78
N VAL A 361 -40.82 -0.34 2.66
CA VAL A 361 -39.60 0.47 2.51
C VAL A 361 -39.46 1.34 3.76
N THR A 362 -38.49 1.04 4.60
CA THR A 362 -38.20 1.77 5.85
C THR A 362 -36.98 2.66 5.65
N GLY A 363 -37.19 3.98 5.50
CA GLY A 363 -36.07 4.92 5.38
C GLY A 363 -35.48 5.29 6.74
N THR A 364 -34.16 5.52 6.79
CA THR A 364 -33.42 5.86 8.02
C THR A 364 -32.42 7.01 7.81
N THR A 365 -31.76 7.42 8.89
CA THR A 365 -30.65 8.39 8.89
C THR A 365 -29.47 7.86 9.72
N ASP A 366 -28.30 8.47 9.57
CA ASP A 366 -27.15 8.24 10.47
C ASP A 366 -27.28 8.95 11.84
N GLY A 367 -28.34 9.75 12.04
CA GLY A 367 -28.60 10.53 13.25
C GLY A 367 -27.80 11.83 13.39
N ILE A 368 -26.91 12.17 12.43
CA ILE A 368 -26.03 13.36 12.51
C ILE A 368 -25.97 14.19 11.22
N GLU A 369 -26.33 13.65 10.05
CA GLU A 369 -26.24 14.30 8.73
C GLU A 369 -27.15 15.52 8.57
N VAL A 370 -28.24 15.59 9.35
CA VAL A 370 -29.15 16.73 9.43
C VAL A 370 -29.59 16.98 10.88
N PRO A 371 -29.96 18.22 11.26
CA PRO A 371 -30.46 18.52 12.60
C PRO A 371 -31.65 17.64 13.00
N PRO A 372 -31.81 17.27 14.29
CA PRO A 372 -32.85 16.31 14.74
C PRO A 372 -34.27 16.59 14.23
N ALA A 373 -34.66 17.86 14.11
CA ALA A 373 -35.96 18.28 13.59
C ALA A 373 -36.21 17.91 12.10
N GLN A 374 -35.16 17.56 11.35
CA GLN A 374 -35.21 17.24 9.91
C GLN A 374 -35.00 15.75 9.62
N GLN A 375 -34.54 14.95 10.59
CA GLN A 375 -34.18 13.53 10.39
C GLN A 375 -35.39 12.69 9.96
N ALA A 376 -36.56 12.90 10.59
CA ALA A 376 -37.79 12.19 10.24
C ALA A 376 -38.29 12.51 8.82
N SER A 377 -38.08 13.73 8.33
CA SER A 377 -38.39 14.12 6.94
C SER A 377 -37.40 13.53 5.94
N LEU A 378 -36.10 13.49 6.26
CA LEU A 378 -35.08 12.88 5.40
C LEU A 378 -35.30 11.36 5.26
N ALA A 379 -35.53 10.66 6.39
CA ALA A 379 -35.91 9.26 6.43
C ALA A 379 -37.14 8.98 5.56
N ARG A 380 -38.19 9.81 5.66
CA ARG A 380 -39.39 9.69 4.83
C ARG A 380 -39.09 9.87 3.35
N ALA A 381 -38.39 10.93 2.98
CA ALA A 381 -38.07 11.25 1.59
C ALA A 381 -37.28 10.13 0.90
N ARG A 382 -36.32 9.49 1.60
CA ARG A 382 -35.56 8.32 1.09
C ARG A 382 -36.47 7.15 0.73
N ALA A 383 -37.42 6.81 1.61
CA ALA A 383 -38.39 5.74 1.36
C ALA A 383 -39.41 6.09 0.27
N GLU A 384 -39.86 7.35 0.23
CA GLU A 384 -40.77 7.87 -0.79
C GLU A 384 -40.12 7.90 -2.18
N ALA A 385 -38.82 8.20 -2.29
CA ALA A 385 -38.08 8.17 -3.55
C ALA A 385 -38.05 6.76 -4.17
N ILE A 386 -37.76 5.73 -3.35
CA ILE A 386 -37.81 4.32 -3.76
C ILE A 386 -39.24 3.93 -4.20
N ALA A 387 -40.25 4.29 -3.41
CA ALA A 387 -41.64 3.98 -3.73
C ALA A 387 -42.13 4.69 -5.01
N ALA A 388 -41.75 5.96 -5.21
CA ALA A 388 -42.05 6.72 -6.41
C ALA A 388 -41.38 6.10 -7.65
N TYR A 389 -40.12 5.67 -7.56
CA TYR A 389 -39.44 4.98 -8.65
C TYR A 389 -40.15 3.69 -9.05
N LEU A 390 -40.46 2.80 -8.10
CA LEU A 390 -41.13 1.53 -8.38
C LEU A 390 -42.51 1.75 -9.03
N ARG A 391 -43.31 2.70 -8.52
CA ARG A 391 -44.61 3.07 -9.09
C ARG A 391 -44.47 3.68 -10.50
N ALA A 392 -43.51 4.58 -10.72
CA ALA A 392 -43.34 5.27 -11.99
C ALA A 392 -42.74 4.39 -13.10
N ALA A 393 -41.67 3.65 -12.79
CA ALA A 393 -40.89 2.88 -13.75
C ALA A 393 -41.48 1.49 -14.05
N TRP A 394 -42.06 0.83 -13.05
CA TRP A 394 -42.56 -0.55 -13.13
C TRP A 394 -44.09 -0.68 -13.02
N LYS A 395 -44.81 0.45 -12.86
CA LYS A 395 -46.28 0.50 -12.72
C LYS A 395 -46.84 -0.30 -11.55
N VAL A 396 -46.00 -0.54 -10.53
CA VAL A 396 -46.40 -1.16 -9.27
C VAL A 396 -47.48 -0.33 -8.60
N ARG A 397 -48.53 -0.98 -8.08
CA ARG A 397 -49.69 -0.30 -7.50
C ARG A 397 -49.34 0.37 -6.16
N PRO A 398 -49.97 1.49 -5.78
CA PRO A 398 -49.67 2.19 -4.52
C PRO A 398 -49.70 1.30 -3.28
N GLU A 399 -50.71 0.43 -3.17
CA GLU A 399 -50.95 -0.53 -2.10
C GLU A 399 -49.90 -1.64 -1.98
N GLN A 400 -49.10 -1.88 -3.03
CA GLN A 400 -48.01 -2.85 -3.01
C GLN A 400 -46.68 -2.29 -2.50
N VAL A 401 -46.59 -0.98 -2.23
CA VAL A 401 -45.39 -0.36 -1.65
C VAL A 401 -45.75 0.51 -0.45
N ILE A 402 -45.49 -0.02 0.75
CA ILE A 402 -45.69 0.66 2.03
C ILE A 402 -44.45 1.48 2.36
N VAL A 403 -44.64 2.75 2.70
CA VAL A 403 -43.57 3.65 3.19
C VAL A 403 -43.58 3.65 4.71
N ALA A 404 -42.41 3.40 5.31
CA ALA A 404 -42.15 3.46 6.74
C ALA A 404 -40.88 4.28 7.03
N THR A 405 -40.66 4.63 8.29
CA THR A 405 -39.52 5.45 8.73
C THR A 405 -39.03 5.03 10.10
N SER A 406 -37.71 4.99 10.28
CA SER A 406 -37.05 4.87 11.59
C SER A 406 -36.03 6.01 11.73
N SER A 407 -35.67 6.36 12.97
CA SER A 407 -34.59 7.34 13.22
C SER A 407 -33.21 6.78 12.80
N ALA A 408 -33.00 5.49 13.03
CA ALA A 408 -31.79 4.74 12.72
C ALA A 408 -32.13 3.39 12.05
N PRO A 409 -31.16 2.72 11.41
CA PRO A 409 -31.26 1.32 10.97
C PRO A 409 -31.76 0.34 12.04
N SER A 410 -32.34 -0.78 11.61
CA SER A 410 -32.77 -1.85 12.53
C SER A 410 -31.60 -2.51 13.26
N ILE A 411 -30.45 -2.59 12.60
CA ILE A 411 -29.14 -2.90 13.17
C ILE A 411 -28.21 -1.75 12.77
N PRO A 412 -27.94 -0.77 13.66
CA PRO A 412 -27.04 0.32 13.34
C PRO A 412 -25.57 -0.10 13.41
N SER A 413 -24.80 0.35 12.43
CA SER A 413 -23.35 0.23 12.33
C SER A 413 -22.65 1.22 13.27
N ASN A 414 -21.44 0.89 13.72
CA ASN A 414 -20.70 1.66 14.72
C ASN A 414 -20.33 3.07 14.23
N PRO A 415 -20.88 4.16 14.81
CA PRO A 415 -20.66 5.53 14.34
C PRO A 415 -19.30 6.12 14.75
N ALA A 416 -18.45 5.36 15.46
CA ALA A 416 -17.06 5.76 15.71
C ALA A 416 -16.19 5.70 14.45
N TYR A 417 -16.58 4.90 13.45
CA TYR A 417 -15.91 4.78 12.16
C TYR A 417 -16.66 5.56 11.07
N PRO A 418 -15.98 6.35 10.21
CA PRO A 418 -16.63 7.06 9.09
C PRO A 418 -17.46 6.15 8.19
N GLU A 419 -17.01 4.91 7.99
CA GLU A 419 -17.66 3.86 7.21
C GLU A 419 -19.00 3.46 7.83
N GLY A 420 -19.04 3.26 9.16
CA GLY A 420 -20.27 2.93 9.87
C GLY A 420 -21.29 4.07 9.85
N VAL A 421 -20.83 5.34 9.88
CA VAL A 421 -21.71 6.51 9.66
C VAL A 421 -22.30 6.50 8.25
N VAL A 422 -21.50 6.19 7.22
CA VAL A 422 -21.98 6.09 5.82
C VAL A 422 -22.95 4.92 5.64
N GLU A 423 -22.67 3.76 6.24
CA GLU A 423 -23.50 2.55 6.19
C GLU A 423 -24.91 2.81 6.75
N ASN A 424 -25.00 3.56 7.86
CA ASN A 424 -26.28 3.90 8.49
C ASN A 424 -27.22 4.76 7.61
N ARG A 425 -26.73 5.39 6.54
CA ARG A 425 -27.50 6.22 5.60
C ARG A 425 -28.26 5.36 4.58
N ARG A 426 -29.17 4.50 5.04
CA ARG A 426 -29.87 3.55 4.19
C ARG A 426 -31.40 3.69 4.21
N ALA A 427 -32.03 2.97 3.29
CA ALA A 427 -33.40 2.50 3.44
C ALA A 427 -33.39 0.97 3.42
N GLU A 428 -34.15 0.38 4.34
CA GLU A 428 -34.26 -1.06 4.53
C GLU A 428 -35.54 -1.58 3.87
N LEU A 429 -35.41 -2.65 3.10
CA LEU A 429 -36.48 -3.22 2.29
C LEU A 429 -36.95 -4.55 2.91
N SER A 430 -38.25 -4.78 2.99
CA SER A 430 -38.79 -6.02 3.59
C SER A 430 -40.11 -6.45 2.94
N SER A 431 -40.41 -7.74 2.99
CA SER A 431 -41.67 -8.30 2.48
C SER A 431 -42.05 -9.58 3.23
N SER A 432 -43.35 -9.83 3.34
CA SER A 432 -43.89 -11.14 3.73
C SER A 432 -43.96 -12.13 2.56
N SER A 433 -43.83 -11.68 1.30
CA SER A 433 -43.76 -12.56 0.14
C SER A 433 -42.32 -13.02 -0.10
N PRO A 434 -42.01 -14.33 0.02
CA PRO A 434 -40.65 -14.84 -0.11
C PRO A 434 -40.11 -14.78 -1.54
N THR A 435 -40.97 -14.57 -2.55
CA THR A 435 -40.57 -14.48 -3.95
C THR A 435 -39.89 -13.15 -4.29
N LEU A 436 -40.21 -12.05 -3.60
CA LEU A 436 -39.60 -10.75 -3.89
C LEU A 436 -38.08 -10.76 -3.66
N PHE A 437 -37.63 -11.35 -2.55
CA PHE A 437 -36.22 -11.45 -2.17
C PHE A 437 -35.56 -12.79 -2.51
N ALA A 438 -36.19 -13.61 -3.36
CA ALA A 438 -35.61 -14.86 -3.84
C ALA A 438 -34.24 -14.61 -4.52
N PRO A 439 -33.21 -15.46 -4.31
CA PRO A 439 -31.91 -15.28 -4.94
C PRO A 439 -31.97 -15.21 -6.47
N ILE A 440 -30.97 -14.58 -7.08
CA ILE A 440 -30.68 -14.73 -8.50
C ILE A 440 -29.88 -16.01 -8.70
N VAL A 441 -30.31 -16.86 -9.64
CA VAL A 441 -29.64 -18.13 -9.95
C VAL A 441 -29.23 -18.12 -11.43
N HIS A 442 -27.95 -18.36 -11.68
CA HIS A 442 -27.41 -18.57 -13.03
C HIS A 442 -27.03 -20.05 -13.17
N GLU A 443 -27.92 -20.82 -13.77
CA GLU A 443 -27.81 -22.28 -13.86
C GLU A 443 -26.89 -22.77 -14.99
N ARG A 444 -26.11 -23.81 -14.69
CA ARG A 444 -25.44 -24.71 -15.66
C ARG A 444 -24.60 -24.04 -16.75
N PHE A 445 -24.00 -22.88 -16.48
CA PHE A 445 -23.12 -22.23 -17.45
C PHE A 445 -21.75 -22.92 -17.54
N ARG A 446 -21.02 -22.67 -18.64
CA ARG A 446 -19.65 -23.16 -18.83
C ARG A 446 -18.65 -22.16 -18.25
N GLU A 447 -17.80 -22.62 -17.35
CA GLU A 447 -16.60 -21.92 -16.87
C GLU A 447 -15.35 -22.62 -17.40
N TYR A 448 -14.29 -21.86 -17.66
CA TYR A 448 -13.01 -22.39 -18.13
C TYR A 448 -11.91 -22.08 -17.12
N VAL A 449 -11.50 -23.09 -16.34
CA VAL A 449 -10.47 -22.98 -15.30
C VAL A 449 -9.12 -23.40 -15.89
N VAL A 450 -8.12 -22.51 -15.85
CA VAL A 450 -6.81 -22.78 -16.44
C VAL A 450 -5.92 -23.53 -15.42
N GLN A 451 -5.78 -24.83 -15.61
CA GLN A 451 -5.05 -25.73 -14.70
C GLN A 451 -3.53 -25.74 -14.93
N ARG A 452 -3.06 -25.49 -16.17
CA ARG A 452 -1.63 -25.33 -16.48
C ARG A 452 -1.46 -24.15 -17.43
N ARG A 453 -0.86 -23.07 -16.93
CA ARG A 453 -0.54 -21.83 -17.69
C ARG A 453 0.95 -21.49 -17.73
N ARG A 454 1.76 -22.14 -16.90
CA ARG A 454 3.19 -21.91 -16.80
C ARG A 454 3.93 -22.60 -17.94
N ILE A 455 4.80 -21.84 -18.60
CA ILE A 455 5.58 -22.29 -19.74
C ILE A 455 7.06 -21.92 -19.61
N ALA A 456 7.88 -22.53 -20.46
CA ALA A 456 9.33 -22.34 -20.52
C ALA A 456 9.81 -22.52 -21.96
N LEU A 457 10.47 -21.49 -22.51
CA LEU A 457 11.10 -21.50 -23.83
C LEU A 457 12.62 -21.38 -23.67
N ARG A 458 13.38 -22.20 -24.40
CA ARG A 458 14.84 -22.13 -24.45
C ARG A 458 15.27 -21.35 -25.69
N MET A 459 16.03 -20.29 -25.48
CA MET A 459 16.67 -19.52 -26.55
C MET A 459 18.13 -19.91 -26.65
N ALA A 460 18.52 -20.55 -27.76
CA ALA A 460 19.88 -21.01 -27.99
C ALA A 460 20.58 -20.15 -29.05
N GLU A 461 21.91 -20.11 -29.01
CA GLU A 461 22.77 -19.57 -30.06
C GLU A 461 22.52 -18.07 -30.41
N LEU A 462 21.97 -17.30 -29.46
CA LEU A 462 21.40 -15.96 -29.63
C LEU A 462 22.29 -14.93 -30.39
N PRO A 463 21.68 -14.01 -31.16
CA PRO A 463 22.42 -13.04 -31.95
C PRO A 463 23.00 -11.98 -31.02
N THR A 464 24.09 -11.36 -31.43
CA THR A 464 24.89 -10.54 -30.53
C THR A 464 24.84 -9.06 -30.85
N GLY A 465 24.80 -8.25 -29.80
CA GLY A 465 24.38 -6.85 -29.91
C GLY A 465 22.85 -6.70 -29.99
N VAL A 466 22.06 -7.70 -29.61
CA VAL A 466 20.61 -7.51 -29.34
C VAL A 466 20.47 -6.40 -28.29
N GLN A 467 19.78 -5.33 -28.66
CA GLN A 467 19.47 -4.23 -27.76
C GLN A 467 18.09 -4.40 -27.15
N GLN A 468 17.13 -4.95 -27.90
CA GLN A 468 15.75 -5.16 -27.45
C GLN A 468 15.18 -6.45 -28.04
N TRP A 469 14.26 -7.08 -27.32
CA TRP A 469 13.50 -8.23 -27.82
C TRP A 469 12.09 -8.25 -27.25
N GLU A 470 11.18 -8.81 -28.02
CA GLU A 470 9.78 -9.03 -27.64
C GLU A 470 9.39 -10.47 -28.02
N LEU A 471 8.69 -11.15 -27.12
CA LEU A 471 8.06 -12.45 -27.30
C LEU A 471 6.55 -12.26 -27.13
N ARG A 472 5.75 -12.71 -28.09
CA ARG A 472 4.29 -12.82 -27.95
C ARG A 472 3.85 -14.26 -28.17
N ILE A 473 2.77 -14.62 -27.48
CA ILE A 473 2.10 -15.91 -27.61
C ILE A 473 0.63 -15.62 -27.80
N ARG A 474 0.09 -16.15 -28.90
CA ARG A 474 -1.29 -15.90 -29.36
C ARG A 474 -2.03 -17.21 -29.53
N TYR A 475 -3.34 -17.18 -29.30
CA TYR A 475 -4.26 -18.17 -29.82
C TYR A 475 -5.07 -17.51 -30.94
N ARG A 476 -4.71 -17.82 -32.19
CA ARG A 476 -5.25 -17.18 -33.39
C ARG A 476 -5.05 -15.65 -33.32
N SER A 477 -6.10 -14.88 -33.09
CA SER A 477 -6.08 -13.41 -33.00
C SER A 477 -5.95 -12.85 -31.56
N THR A 478 -6.02 -13.69 -30.54
CA THR A 478 -5.97 -13.25 -29.13
C THR A 478 -4.59 -13.48 -28.56
N ASP A 479 -3.89 -12.42 -28.16
CA ASP A 479 -2.65 -12.55 -27.38
C ASP A 479 -2.98 -13.12 -25.99
N VAL A 480 -2.30 -14.20 -25.60
CA VAL A 480 -2.47 -14.92 -24.32
C VAL A 480 -1.21 -14.88 -23.45
N GLY A 481 -0.17 -14.19 -23.89
CA GLY A 481 1.03 -13.90 -23.11
C GLY A 481 2.03 -13.07 -23.90
N SER A 482 2.78 -12.22 -23.22
CA SER A 482 3.89 -11.47 -23.82
C SER A 482 5.01 -11.25 -22.81
N HIS A 483 6.25 -11.16 -23.30
CA HIS A 483 7.41 -10.88 -22.48
C HIS A 483 8.46 -10.13 -23.30
N ALA A 484 9.14 -9.15 -22.74
CA ALA A 484 10.08 -8.31 -23.48
C ALA A 484 11.25 -7.88 -22.57
N GLY A 485 12.37 -7.52 -23.18
CA GLY A 485 13.57 -7.11 -22.45
C GLY A 485 14.56 -6.30 -23.28
N ASN A 486 15.49 -5.66 -22.58
CA ASN A 486 16.64 -4.99 -23.18
C ASN A 486 17.90 -5.84 -23.00
N GLY A 487 18.84 -5.76 -23.94
CA GLY A 487 20.01 -6.63 -24.02
C GLY A 487 19.68 -8.02 -24.57
N THR A 488 20.67 -8.92 -24.55
CA THR A 488 20.49 -10.33 -24.98
C THR A 488 19.45 -11.05 -24.09
N PRO A 489 18.45 -11.75 -24.66
CA PRO A 489 17.53 -12.56 -23.86
C PRO A 489 18.24 -13.67 -23.06
N PRO A 490 17.71 -14.10 -21.90
CA PRO A 490 18.25 -15.24 -21.16
C PRO A 490 17.95 -16.57 -21.86
N GLU A 491 18.85 -17.55 -21.70
CA GLU A 491 18.78 -18.86 -22.37
C GLU A 491 17.50 -19.65 -22.05
N LEU A 492 16.89 -19.42 -20.88
CA LEU A 492 15.61 -20.00 -20.49
C LEU A 492 14.66 -18.91 -20.00
N ILE A 493 13.56 -18.72 -20.71
CA ILE A 493 12.49 -17.78 -20.36
C ILE A 493 11.30 -18.59 -19.86
N ALA A 494 11.06 -18.54 -18.55
CA ALA A 494 9.95 -19.24 -17.89
C ALA A 494 8.99 -18.23 -17.26
N PHE A 495 7.72 -18.30 -17.65
CA PHE A 495 6.68 -17.35 -17.27
C PHE A 495 5.30 -18.01 -17.33
N GLU A 496 4.27 -17.27 -16.92
CA GLU A 496 2.88 -17.75 -16.94
C GLU A 496 2.08 -16.98 -17.98
N LEU A 497 1.25 -17.71 -18.71
CA LEU A 497 0.29 -17.17 -19.66
C LEU A 497 -0.90 -16.55 -18.93
N ASP A 498 -1.51 -15.54 -19.54
CA ASP A 498 -2.65 -14.84 -18.96
C ASP A 498 -3.86 -15.78 -18.85
N SER A 499 -4.33 -16.01 -17.63
CA SER A 499 -5.41 -16.95 -17.36
C SER A 499 -6.79 -16.45 -17.83
N ALA A 500 -7.02 -15.14 -17.90
CA ALA A 500 -8.27 -14.58 -18.41
C ALA A 500 -8.34 -14.67 -19.93
N ALA A 501 -7.23 -14.35 -20.63
CA ALA A 501 -7.10 -14.52 -22.06
C ALA A 501 -7.23 -16.00 -22.46
N LEU A 502 -6.53 -16.91 -21.77
CA LEU A 502 -6.67 -18.36 -21.97
C LEU A 502 -8.10 -18.86 -21.72
N ALA A 503 -8.76 -18.43 -20.64
CA ALA A 503 -10.16 -18.78 -20.37
C ALA A 503 -11.12 -18.24 -21.44
N SER A 504 -10.86 -17.05 -22.01
CA SER A 504 -11.68 -16.47 -23.07
C SER A 504 -11.64 -17.27 -24.38
N VAL A 505 -10.48 -17.84 -24.73
CA VAL A 505 -10.31 -18.63 -25.95
C VAL A 505 -10.64 -20.11 -25.77
N ALA A 506 -10.68 -20.62 -24.54
CA ALA A 506 -10.87 -22.03 -24.22
C ALA A 506 -12.12 -22.67 -24.85
N GLY A 507 -13.21 -21.91 -25.03
CA GLY A 507 -14.39 -22.40 -25.77
C GLY A 507 -14.12 -22.76 -27.24
N SER A 508 -13.13 -22.13 -27.87
CA SER A 508 -12.73 -22.32 -29.27
C SER A 508 -11.62 -23.35 -29.48
N VAL A 509 -10.95 -23.81 -28.41
CA VAL A 509 -9.83 -24.76 -28.46
C VAL A 509 -10.29 -26.12 -29.00
N ALA A 510 -9.58 -26.60 -30.04
CA ALA A 510 -9.81 -27.91 -30.65
C ALA A 510 -9.06 -29.04 -29.91
N PRO A 511 -9.35 -30.33 -30.20
CA PRO A 511 -8.50 -31.43 -29.74
C PRO A 511 -7.11 -31.36 -30.39
N ARG A 512 -6.04 -31.36 -29.58
CA ARG A 512 -4.62 -31.24 -30.01
C ARG A 512 -4.30 -29.92 -30.74
N ASP A 513 -4.83 -28.83 -30.22
CA ASP A 513 -4.58 -27.47 -30.72
C ASP A 513 -3.24 -26.91 -30.17
N SER A 514 -2.81 -25.75 -30.66
CA SER A 514 -1.58 -25.10 -30.17
C SER A 514 -1.67 -23.57 -30.14
N LEU A 515 -1.03 -22.98 -29.14
CA LEU A 515 -0.70 -21.56 -29.12
C LEU A 515 0.47 -21.28 -30.09
N GLU A 516 0.37 -20.23 -30.87
CA GLU A 516 1.45 -19.72 -31.72
C GLU A 516 2.37 -18.83 -30.88
N CYS A 517 3.67 -19.07 -30.96
CA CYS A 517 4.71 -18.35 -30.23
C CYS A 517 5.63 -17.64 -31.23
N GLU A 518 6.00 -16.39 -30.96
CA GLU A 518 6.80 -15.57 -31.87
C GLU A 518 7.70 -14.61 -31.08
N VAL A 519 9.00 -14.62 -31.39
CA VAL A 519 9.98 -13.67 -30.85
C VAL A 519 10.57 -12.81 -31.95
N TRP A 520 10.65 -11.50 -31.69
CA TRP A 520 11.36 -10.48 -32.45
C TRP A 520 12.57 -10.01 -31.64
N MET A 521 13.71 -9.79 -32.30
CA MET A 521 14.93 -9.27 -31.66
C MET A 521 15.55 -8.18 -32.54
N HIS A 522 15.74 -6.99 -31.97
CA HIS A 522 16.34 -5.82 -32.62
C HIS A 522 17.79 -5.65 -32.16
N THR A 523 18.71 -5.48 -33.11
CA THR A 523 20.15 -5.39 -32.83
C THR A 523 20.74 -3.99 -33.05
N ALA A 524 21.88 -3.74 -32.40
CA ALA A 524 22.64 -2.49 -32.49
C ALA A 524 23.11 -2.12 -33.91
N SER A 525 23.12 -3.07 -34.84
CA SER A 525 23.42 -2.86 -36.27
C SER A 525 22.19 -2.49 -37.10
N GLY A 526 20.99 -2.39 -36.49
CA GLY A 526 19.73 -2.17 -37.21
C GLY A 526 19.22 -3.41 -37.96
N GLN A 527 19.61 -4.61 -37.51
CA GLN A 527 19.12 -5.87 -38.07
C GLN A 527 18.09 -6.53 -37.14
N ASP A 528 17.00 -7.01 -37.73
CA ASP A 528 15.88 -7.64 -37.04
C ASP A 528 15.92 -9.16 -37.26
N TYR A 529 15.73 -9.92 -36.18
CA TYR A 529 15.65 -11.37 -36.19
C TYR A 529 14.29 -11.83 -35.69
N ARG A 530 13.76 -12.89 -36.29
CA ARG A 530 12.45 -13.48 -35.96
C ARG A 530 12.59 -14.99 -35.78
N ALA A 531 11.99 -15.54 -34.73
CA ALA A 531 11.82 -16.98 -34.58
C ALA A 531 10.41 -17.32 -34.08
N GLN A 532 9.94 -18.54 -34.35
CA GLN A 532 8.58 -18.98 -34.05
C GLN A 532 8.59 -20.35 -33.38
N CYS A 533 7.56 -20.64 -32.59
CA CYS A 533 7.32 -21.96 -32.00
C CYS A 533 5.82 -22.23 -31.80
N ALA A 534 5.48 -23.47 -31.43
CA ALA A 534 4.11 -23.86 -31.11
C ALA A 534 4.08 -24.53 -29.73
N ILE A 535 3.11 -24.16 -28.90
CA ILE A 535 2.94 -24.68 -27.54
C ILE A 535 1.60 -25.43 -27.49
N PRO A 536 1.56 -26.74 -27.21
CA PRO A 536 0.31 -27.50 -27.25
C PRO A 536 -0.66 -27.03 -26.16
N ILE A 537 -1.94 -26.95 -26.50
CA ILE A 537 -3.03 -26.62 -25.56
C ILE A 537 -4.15 -27.68 -25.62
N GLU A 538 -4.59 -28.12 -24.45
CA GLU A 538 -5.64 -29.13 -24.31
C GLU A 538 -6.82 -28.59 -23.50
N ARG A 539 -8.04 -28.92 -23.96
CA ARG A 539 -9.27 -28.74 -23.17
C ARG A 539 -9.76 -30.08 -22.63
N THR A 540 -9.94 -30.15 -21.31
CA THR A 540 -10.58 -31.27 -20.62
C THR A 540 -11.94 -30.86 -20.05
N GLN A 541 -12.75 -31.82 -19.59
CA GLN A 541 -14.02 -31.56 -18.89
C GLN A 541 -13.93 -32.01 -17.43
N SER A 542 -14.52 -31.23 -16.54
CA SER A 542 -14.72 -31.61 -15.14
C SER A 542 -15.66 -32.81 -15.03
N LYS A 543 -15.38 -33.71 -14.07
CA LYS A 543 -16.28 -34.80 -13.68
C LYS A 543 -17.33 -34.36 -12.64
N PHE A 544 -17.27 -33.09 -12.21
CA PHE A 544 -18.10 -32.51 -11.17
C PHE A 544 -18.72 -31.19 -11.64
N GLU A 545 -19.97 -30.96 -11.26
CA GLU A 545 -20.64 -29.67 -11.38
C GLU A 545 -20.31 -28.82 -10.13
N ARG A 546 -19.85 -27.57 -10.32
CA ARG A 546 -19.46 -26.66 -9.22
C ARG A 546 -20.65 -25.77 -8.88
N SER A 547 -21.46 -26.17 -7.90
CA SER A 547 -22.47 -25.27 -7.33
C SER A 547 -21.78 -24.24 -6.42
N ARG A 548 -22.02 -22.96 -6.68
CA ARG A 548 -21.49 -21.83 -5.91
C ARG A 548 -22.63 -21.04 -5.30
N LEU A 549 -22.55 -20.80 -4.00
CA LEU A 549 -23.48 -19.98 -3.25
C LEU A 549 -22.72 -18.79 -2.67
N SER A 550 -22.82 -17.62 -3.30
CA SER A 550 -22.37 -16.38 -2.68
C SER A 550 -23.36 -16.03 -1.57
N LEU A 551 -22.87 -15.57 -0.41
CA LEU A 551 -23.72 -15.16 0.70
C LEU A 551 -23.22 -13.85 1.30
N VAL A 552 -24.10 -12.87 1.45
CA VAL A 552 -23.91 -11.76 2.39
C VAL A 552 -24.51 -12.22 3.72
N VAL A 553 -23.75 -13.06 4.44
CA VAL A 553 -24.24 -13.81 5.62
C VAL A 553 -24.30 -12.97 6.89
N PHE A 554 -23.36 -12.04 7.04
CA PHE A 554 -23.18 -11.19 8.20
C PHE A 554 -23.56 -9.75 7.87
N ASP A 555 -24.09 -9.04 8.85
CA ASP A 555 -24.28 -7.58 8.78
C ASP A 555 -22.94 -6.86 9.03
N PHE A 556 -22.85 -5.56 8.70
CA PHE A 556 -21.62 -4.79 8.85
C PHE A 556 -21.18 -4.71 10.33
N ASP A 557 -19.89 -4.92 10.60
CA ASP A 557 -19.30 -4.98 11.96
C ASP A 557 -19.98 -6.06 12.86
N ARG A 558 -20.36 -7.21 12.29
CA ARG A 558 -21.01 -8.35 13.00
C ARG A 558 -20.43 -9.71 12.64
N ALA A 559 -20.52 -10.64 13.59
CA ALA A 559 -20.13 -12.04 13.46
C ALA A 559 -21.32 -13.03 13.59
N ASP A 560 -22.55 -12.52 13.76
CA ASP A 560 -23.76 -13.33 13.85
C ASP A 560 -24.62 -13.27 12.58
N LEU A 561 -25.34 -14.37 12.30
CA LEU A 561 -26.19 -14.48 11.12
C LEU A 561 -27.58 -13.93 11.39
N SER A 562 -28.13 -13.09 10.52
CA SER A 562 -29.54 -12.69 10.57
C SER A 562 -30.48 -13.91 10.40
N PRO A 563 -31.74 -13.88 10.91
CA PRO A 563 -32.68 -15.00 10.75
C PRO A 563 -32.93 -15.38 9.29
N THR A 564 -32.98 -14.40 8.38
CA THR A 564 -33.11 -14.59 6.93
C THR A 564 -31.91 -15.33 6.36
N ASN A 565 -30.69 -14.93 6.76
CA ASN A 565 -29.46 -15.55 6.28
C ASN A 565 -29.30 -16.99 6.79
N ARG A 566 -29.73 -17.28 8.04
CA ARG A 566 -29.79 -18.65 8.57
C ARG A 566 -30.72 -19.53 7.73
N GLU A 567 -31.86 -19.02 7.27
CA GLU A 567 -32.82 -19.78 6.46
C GLU A 567 -32.33 -20.02 5.03
N LEU A 568 -31.64 -19.05 4.42
CA LEU A 568 -30.94 -19.26 3.14
C LEU A 568 -29.84 -20.32 3.27
N VAL A 569 -29.02 -20.26 4.32
CA VAL A 569 -28.00 -21.27 4.61
C VAL A 569 -28.64 -22.66 4.77
N ARG A 570 -29.76 -22.78 5.51
CA ARG A 570 -30.46 -24.07 5.64
C ARG A 570 -30.84 -24.66 4.29
N ARG A 571 -31.57 -23.90 3.46
CA ARG A 571 -32.13 -24.41 2.19
C ARG A 571 -31.05 -24.77 1.18
N PHE A 572 -30.02 -23.93 1.02
CA PHE A 572 -28.99 -24.19 0.00
C PHE A 572 -27.87 -25.13 0.48
N VAL A 573 -27.51 -25.14 1.77
CA VAL A 573 -26.37 -25.93 2.27
C VAL A 573 -26.82 -27.30 2.79
N LEU A 574 -27.93 -27.41 3.53
CA LEU A 574 -28.34 -28.71 4.10
C LEU A 574 -28.84 -29.67 3.01
N ASP A 575 -29.61 -29.20 2.04
CA ASP A 575 -30.11 -30.03 0.93
C ASP A 575 -28.96 -30.56 0.04
N ALA A 576 -27.80 -29.88 0.04
CA ALA A 576 -26.58 -30.32 -0.64
C ALA A 576 -25.73 -31.30 0.18
N VAL A 577 -25.88 -31.33 1.51
CA VAL A 577 -25.11 -32.17 2.44
C VAL A 577 -25.73 -33.57 2.54
N LYS A 578 -24.99 -34.57 2.04
CA LYS A 578 -25.36 -35.99 2.08
C LYS A 578 -24.59 -36.68 3.21
N PRO A 579 -25.03 -37.86 3.71
CA PRO A 579 -24.33 -38.59 4.78
C PRO A 579 -22.87 -38.97 4.47
N THR A 580 -22.45 -38.92 3.20
CA THR A 580 -21.07 -39.17 2.74
C THR A 580 -20.27 -37.89 2.49
N SER A 581 -20.85 -36.71 2.67
CA SER A 581 -20.18 -35.42 2.47
C SER A 581 -19.10 -35.18 3.53
N ARG A 582 -17.96 -34.64 3.11
CA ARG A 582 -16.96 -34.04 4.00
C ARG A 582 -17.13 -32.53 3.96
N ILE A 583 -17.23 -31.88 5.12
CA ILE A 583 -17.43 -30.44 5.25
C ILE A 583 -16.14 -29.84 5.83
N ARG A 584 -15.58 -28.83 5.15
CA ARG A 584 -14.57 -27.91 5.69
C ARG A 584 -15.24 -26.54 5.82
N ILE A 585 -15.16 -25.93 7.00
CA ILE A 585 -15.57 -24.54 7.23
C ILE A 585 -14.28 -23.77 7.51
N THR A 586 -13.99 -22.78 6.67
CA THR A 586 -12.98 -21.73 6.92
C THR A 586 -13.72 -20.41 7.13
N GLY A 587 -13.10 -19.49 7.87
CA GLY A 587 -13.73 -18.23 8.27
C GLY A 587 -12.68 -17.16 8.54
N THR A 588 -13.06 -15.92 8.30
CA THR A 588 -12.19 -14.74 8.27
C THR A 588 -12.94 -13.55 8.84
N THR A 589 -12.24 -12.65 9.51
CA THR A 589 -12.73 -11.35 9.98
C THR A 589 -12.02 -10.22 9.24
#